data_AF-A0A0C9SN80-F1
#
_entry.id   AF-A0A0C9SN80-F1
#
_cell.length_a   1.000
_cell.length_b   1.000
_cell.length_c   1.000
_cell.angle_alpha   90.00
_cell.angle_beta   90.00
_cell.angle_gamma   90.00
#
_symmetry.space_group_name_H-M   'P 1'
#
loop_
_entity.id
_entity.type
_entity.pdbx_description
1 polymer ?
#
loop_
_entity_poly.entity_id
_entity_poly.type
_entity_poly.pdbx_seq_one_letter_code
_entity_poly.pdbx_strand_id
1 'polypeptide(L)'
;MSASSTEENLANAQQLICGAVYLRDGIDEDGSTRNMASPALAGLIIEFFYTGSSAVGVLFPEVFGREVPKATVALAGTALRGAIDEYATTGVRQDRHFEYTWYSKVFTHLMLMQAMIDTNPKHAAKTQALRIAWATTGSEALNHSGNMVAFEDDFEVILN
;
A
#
# COMPACT_ATOMS: atom_id res chain seq x y z
N MET A 1 -21.91 6.62 15.59
CA MET A 1 -21.03 7.58 14.90
C MET A 1 -21.72 8.93 14.89
N SER A 2 -21.01 10.00 15.26
CA SER A 2 -21.56 11.36 15.21
C SER A 2 -21.51 11.89 13.77
N ALA A 3 -22.35 12.87 13.44
CA ALA A 3 -22.31 13.53 12.12
C ALA A 3 -20.89 14.07 11.80
N SER A 4 -20.20 14.60 12.81
CA SER A 4 -18.80 15.08 12.70
C SER A 4 -17.81 14.00 12.24
N SER A 5 -17.89 12.78 12.76
CA SER A 5 -17.00 11.67 12.33
C SER A 5 -17.26 11.20 10.89
N THR A 6 -18.49 11.39 10.39
CA THR A 6 -18.87 10.97 9.04
C THR A 6 -18.36 11.97 8.00
N GLU A 7 -18.52 13.27 8.28
CA GLU A 7 -18.00 14.34 7.42
C GLU A 7 -16.47 14.28 7.32
N GLU A 8 -15.78 14.01 8.44
CA GLU A 8 -14.32 13.85 8.46
C GLU A 8 -13.85 12.67 7.60
N ASN A 9 -14.48 11.50 7.74
CA ASN A 9 -14.15 10.33 6.93
C ASN A 9 -14.35 10.58 5.43
N LEU A 10 -15.43 11.27 5.06
CA LEU A 10 -15.70 11.63 3.67
C LEU A 10 -14.60 12.54 3.12
N ALA A 11 -14.25 13.59 3.87
CA ALA A 11 -13.19 14.53 3.49
C ALA A 11 -11.83 13.82 3.37
N ASN A 12 -11.48 12.97 4.34
CA ASN A 12 -10.24 12.20 4.33
C ASN A 12 -10.17 11.25 3.13
N ALA A 13 -11.24 10.50 2.84
CA ALA A 13 -11.28 9.58 1.70
C ALA A 13 -11.11 10.33 0.38
N GLN A 14 -11.80 11.45 0.20
CA GLN A 14 -11.69 12.29 -1.00
C GLN A 14 -10.29 12.90 -1.15
N GLN A 15 -9.69 13.37 -0.05
CA GLN A 15 -8.34 13.93 -0.05
C GLN A 15 -7.29 12.86 -0.40
N LEU A 16 -7.40 11.67 0.20
CA LEU A 16 -6.50 10.55 -0.07
C LEU A 16 -6.55 10.15 -1.55
N ILE A 17 -7.76 10.08 -2.11
CA ILE A 17 -8.01 9.75 -3.52
C ILE A 17 -7.44 10.81 -4.47
N CYS A 18 -7.62 12.09 -4.13
CA CYS A 18 -7.18 13.20 -4.96
C CYS A 18 -5.65 13.15 -5.14
N GLY A 19 -5.20 13.04 -6.39
CA GLY A 19 -3.77 12.96 -6.70
C GLY A 19 -3.05 11.70 -6.19
N ALA A 20 -3.78 10.68 -5.75
CA ALA A 20 -3.23 9.46 -5.16
C ALA A 20 -2.32 9.70 -3.94
N VAL A 21 -2.73 10.60 -3.05
CA VAL A 21 -2.03 10.88 -1.79
C VAL A 21 -1.89 9.63 -0.92
N TYR A 22 -2.85 8.70 -0.99
CA TYR A 22 -2.78 7.41 -0.28
C TYR A 22 -1.56 6.54 -0.62
N LEU A 23 -0.82 6.86 -1.68
CA LEU A 23 0.41 6.16 -2.07
C LEU A 23 1.69 6.89 -1.63
N ARG A 24 1.58 8.05 -0.96
CA ARG A 24 2.72 8.89 -0.61
C ARG A 24 2.99 8.86 0.88
N ASP A 25 4.22 9.17 1.25
CA ASP A 25 4.65 9.33 2.64
C ASP A 25 5.30 10.72 2.84
N GLY A 26 4.50 11.77 2.58
CA GLY A 26 4.95 13.15 2.71
C GLY A 26 6.13 13.53 1.81
N ILE A 27 7.01 14.37 2.35
CA ILE A 27 8.18 14.95 1.70
C ILE A 27 9.43 14.50 2.48
N ASP A 28 10.49 14.14 1.76
CA ASP A 28 11.78 13.80 2.36
C ASP A 28 12.64 15.03 2.67
N GLU A 29 13.79 14.78 3.32
CA GLU A 29 14.75 15.81 3.74
C GLU A 29 15.26 16.66 2.58
N ASP A 30 15.25 16.14 1.34
CA ASP A 30 15.66 16.87 0.14
C ASP A 30 14.50 17.70 -0.47
N GLY A 31 13.37 17.80 0.21
CA GLY A 31 12.17 18.45 -0.33
C GLY A 31 11.47 17.66 -1.44
N SER A 32 11.79 16.38 -1.64
CA SER A 32 11.19 15.54 -2.69
C SER A 32 10.03 14.70 -2.15
N THR A 33 8.96 14.55 -2.92
CA THR A 33 7.84 13.69 -2.53
C THR A 33 8.26 12.23 -2.48
N ARG A 34 7.91 11.54 -1.39
CA ARG A 34 8.07 10.10 -1.26
C ARG A 34 6.91 9.39 -1.98
N ASN A 35 7.08 9.17 -3.28
CA ASN A 35 6.10 8.46 -4.10
C ASN A 35 6.15 6.95 -3.84
N MET A 36 4.98 6.29 -3.86
CA MET A 36 4.84 4.85 -3.62
C MET A 36 5.46 4.41 -2.27
N ALA A 37 5.39 5.26 -1.26
CA ALA A 37 6.06 5.08 0.03
C ALA A 37 5.09 4.95 1.21
N SER A 38 3.79 4.99 0.95
CA SER A 38 2.76 4.88 1.98
C SER A 38 2.99 3.65 2.89
N PRO A 39 3.00 3.81 4.22
CA PRO A 39 3.11 2.67 5.14
C PRO A 39 2.01 1.62 4.93
N ALA A 40 0.78 2.05 4.60
CA ALA A 40 -0.32 1.13 4.31
C ALA A 40 -0.04 0.27 3.05
N LEU A 41 0.67 0.83 2.06
CA LEU A 41 1.08 0.11 0.86
C LEU A 41 2.15 -0.93 1.19
N ALA A 42 3.15 -0.56 1.99
CA ALA A 42 4.20 -1.47 2.45
C ALA A 42 3.61 -2.64 3.25
N GLY A 43 2.74 -2.33 4.22
CA GLY A 43 2.06 -3.33 5.04
C GLY A 43 1.26 -4.31 4.20
N LEU A 44 0.43 -3.83 3.27
CA LEU A 44 -0.36 -4.69 2.39
C LEU A 44 0.53 -5.58 1.50
N ILE A 45 1.65 -5.05 1.00
CA ILE A 45 2.58 -5.82 0.17
C ILE A 45 3.22 -6.95 0.98
N ILE A 46 3.72 -6.65 2.17
CA ILE A 46 4.38 -7.64 3.02
C ILE A 46 3.37 -8.70 3.47
N GLU A 47 2.25 -8.27 4.05
CA GLU A 47 1.24 -9.17 4.60
C GLU A 47 0.61 -10.08 3.55
N PHE A 48 0.32 -9.56 2.35
CA PHE A 48 -0.37 -10.38 1.34
C PHE A 48 0.57 -11.22 0.50
N PHE A 49 1.76 -10.72 0.15
CA PHE A 49 2.65 -11.38 -0.80
C PHE A 49 3.80 -12.14 -0.14
N TYR A 50 4.17 -11.85 1.10
CA TYR A 50 5.33 -12.46 1.75
C TYR A 50 5.01 -13.19 3.06
N THR A 51 3.88 -12.90 3.72
CA THR A 51 3.53 -13.58 4.98
C THR A 51 2.93 -14.98 4.75
N GLY A 52 3.60 -16.00 5.28
CA GLY A 52 3.13 -17.39 5.29
C GLY A 52 3.78 -18.28 4.23
N SER A 53 3.81 -19.58 4.48
CA SER A 53 4.52 -20.56 3.63
C SER A 53 3.94 -20.73 2.22
N SER A 54 2.70 -20.27 2.01
CA SER A 54 2.00 -20.30 0.72
C SER A 54 1.88 -18.93 0.06
N ALA A 55 2.57 -17.90 0.59
CA ALA A 55 2.53 -16.57 0.01
C ALA A 55 3.23 -16.55 -1.35
N VAL A 56 2.76 -15.70 -2.27
CA VAL A 56 3.23 -15.68 -3.66
C VAL A 56 4.73 -15.41 -3.75
N GLY A 57 5.27 -14.53 -2.89
CA GLY A 57 6.70 -14.23 -2.83
C GLY A 57 7.55 -15.42 -2.39
N VAL A 58 6.98 -16.35 -1.63
CA VAL A 58 7.63 -17.62 -1.24
C VAL A 58 7.61 -18.63 -2.37
N LEU A 59 6.48 -18.69 -3.08
CA LEU A 59 6.28 -19.66 -4.16
C LEU A 59 7.06 -19.29 -5.43
N PHE A 60 7.36 -18.00 -5.63
CA PHE A 60 8.03 -17.48 -6.83
C PHE A 60 9.25 -16.58 -6.47
N PRO A 61 10.27 -17.12 -5.78
CA PRO A 61 11.42 -16.33 -5.32
C PRO A 61 12.24 -15.73 -6.47
N GLU A 62 12.19 -16.32 -7.66
CA GLU A 62 12.82 -15.78 -8.88
C GLU A 62 12.19 -14.47 -9.35
N VAL A 63 10.91 -14.23 -9.00
CA VAL A 63 10.18 -13.00 -9.32
C VAL A 63 10.23 -12.00 -8.17
N PHE A 64 10.11 -12.48 -6.92
CA PHE A 64 9.92 -11.64 -5.73
C PHE A 64 11.14 -11.49 -4.83
N GLY A 65 12.20 -12.27 -5.04
CA GLY A 65 13.33 -12.35 -4.12
C GLY A 65 14.28 -11.15 -4.16
N ARG A 66 14.39 -10.46 -5.31
CA ARG A 66 15.29 -9.30 -5.44
C ARG A 66 14.61 -7.98 -5.09
N GLU A 67 13.39 -7.79 -5.57
CA GLU A 67 12.59 -6.59 -5.37
C GLU A 67 11.12 -6.94 -5.62
N VAL A 68 10.21 -6.25 -4.94
CA VAL A 68 8.77 -6.40 -5.20
C VAL A 68 8.46 -5.97 -6.64
N PRO A 69 7.74 -6.76 -7.47
CA PRO A 69 7.36 -6.38 -8.81
C PRO A 69 6.49 -5.12 -8.84
N LYS A 70 6.71 -4.24 -9.83
CA LYS A 70 5.89 -3.02 -10.01
C LYS A 70 4.40 -3.31 -10.18
N ALA A 71 4.06 -4.42 -10.83
CA ALA A 71 2.68 -4.89 -10.94
C ALA A 71 2.07 -5.22 -9.58
N THR A 72 2.84 -5.82 -8.67
CA THR A 72 2.42 -6.07 -7.29
C THR A 72 2.16 -4.78 -6.54
N VAL A 73 3.04 -3.78 -6.69
CA VAL A 73 2.84 -2.44 -6.10
C VAL A 73 1.56 -1.79 -6.63
N ALA A 74 1.32 -1.85 -7.94
CA ALA A 74 0.09 -1.33 -8.54
C ALA A 74 -1.17 -2.08 -8.07
N LEU A 75 -1.09 -3.39 -7.91
CA LEU A 75 -2.20 -4.22 -7.43
C LEU A 75 -2.55 -3.87 -5.97
N ALA A 76 -1.54 -3.80 -5.09
CA ALA A 76 -1.72 -3.39 -3.70
C ALA A 76 -2.28 -1.95 -3.60
N GLY A 77 -1.75 -1.01 -4.38
CA GLY A 77 -2.30 0.35 -4.46
C GLY A 77 -3.75 0.37 -4.96
N THR A 78 -4.11 -0.51 -5.89
CA THR A 78 -5.49 -0.62 -6.37
C THR A 78 -6.42 -1.16 -5.27
N ALA A 79 -5.98 -2.15 -4.51
CA ALA A 79 -6.73 -2.68 -3.36
C ALA A 79 -6.93 -1.61 -2.27
N LEU A 80 -5.89 -0.82 -1.96
CA LEU A 80 -6.02 0.34 -1.06
C LEU A 80 -7.03 1.35 -1.58
N ARG A 81 -7.01 1.63 -2.89
CA ARG A 81 -8.03 2.49 -3.50
C ARG A 81 -9.43 1.94 -3.31
N GLY A 82 -9.61 0.63 -3.48
CA GLY A 82 -10.88 -0.04 -3.20
C GLY A 82 -11.39 0.19 -1.78
N ALA A 83 -10.52 -0.03 -0.79
CA ALA A 83 -10.86 0.19 0.62
C ALA A 83 -11.22 1.65 0.92
N ILE A 84 -10.54 2.62 0.31
CA ILE A 84 -10.85 4.05 0.49
C ILE A 84 -12.17 4.43 -0.19
N ASP A 85 -12.48 3.85 -1.36
CA ASP A 85 -13.73 4.12 -2.08
C ASP A 85 -14.98 3.71 -1.27
N GLU A 86 -14.86 2.77 -0.32
CA GLU A 86 -15.95 2.40 0.61
C GLU A 86 -16.46 3.61 1.41
N TYR A 87 -15.61 4.61 1.66
CA TYR A 87 -15.96 5.82 2.43
C TYR A 87 -16.19 7.05 1.56
N ALA A 88 -15.78 7.03 0.28
CA ALA A 88 -15.62 8.22 -0.56
C ALA A 88 -16.92 8.93 -0.99
N THR A 89 -18.09 8.36 -0.69
CA THR A 89 -19.39 8.95 -1.06
C THR A 89 -20.18 9.47 0.15
N THR A 90 -20.19 8.73 1.25
CA THR A 90 -21.02 9.06 2.41
C THR A 90 -20.23 9.27 3.69
N GLY A 91 -18.93 8.96 3.73
CA GLY A 91 -18.13 8.94 4.96
C GLY A 91 -18.42 7.76 5.89
N VAL A 92 -19.37 6.90 5.52
CA VAL A 92 -19.68 5.64 6.20
C VAL A 92 -19.27 4.50 5.29
N ARG A 93 -18.58 3.49 5.84
CA ARG A 93 -18.17 2.30 5.10
C ARG A 93 -19.34 1.69 4.33
N GLN A 94 -19.26 1.73 3.00
CA GLN A 94 -20.19 1.07 2.11
C GLN A 94 -19.57 -0.22 1.61
N ASP A 95 -20.34 -1.29 1.57
CA ASP A 95 -19.90 -2.50 0.89
C ASP A 95 -19.79 -2.21 -0.62
N ARG A 96 -18.58 -2.35 -1.16
CA ARG A 96 -18.31 -2.12 -2.58
C ARG A 96 -17.62 -3.35 -3.16
N HIS A 97 -18.19 -3.85 -4.26
CA HIS A 97 -17.55 -4.93 -4.98
C HIS A 97 -16.25 -4.43 -5.64
N PHE A 98 -15.16 -5.16 -5.39
CA PHE A 98 -13.89 -4.95 -6.06
C PHE A 98 -13.95 -5.51 -7.49
N GLU A 99 -14.59 -4.77 -8.38
CA GLU A 99 -14.85 -5.20 -9.76
C GLU A 99 -13.73 -4.82 -10.73
N TYR A 100 -13.39 -5.76 -11.63
CA TYR A 100 -12.40 -5.54 -12.68
C TYR A 100 -12.70 -4.32 -13.56
N THR A 101 -13.96 -4.11 -13.95
CA THR A 101 -14.42 -3.02 -14.83
C THR A 101 -14.04 -1.63 -14.31
N TRP A 102 -14.00 -1.47 -12.99
CA TRP A 102 -13.64 -0.22 -12.32
C TRP A 102 -12.16 -0.17 -11.95
N TYR A 103 -11.66 -1.21 -11.29
CA TYR A 103 -10.33 -1.20 -10.70
C TYR A 103 -9.20 -1.51 -11.70
N SER A 104 -9.48 -2.09 -12.87
CA SER A 104 -8.48 -2.23 -13.95
C SER A 104 -7.95 -0.88 -14.45
N LYS A 105 -8.80 0.16 -14.45
CA LYS A 105 -8.40 1.53 -14.83
C LYS A 105 -7.48 2.14 -13.78
N VAL A 106 -7.78 1.93 -12.50
CA VAL A 106 -6.92 2.34 -11.38
C VAL A 106 -5.57 1.65 -11.49
N PHE A 107 -5.56 0.33 -11.63
CA PHE A 107 -4.33 -0.45 -11.82
C PHE A 107 -3.49 0.06 -12.99
N THR A 108 -4.11 0.26 -14.15
CA THR A 108 -3.43 0.79 -15.35
C THR A 108 -2.85 2.18 -15.09
N HIS A 109 -3.59 3.05 -14.41
CA HIS A 109 -3.10 4.37 -14.05
C HIS A 109 -1.90 4.31 -13.09
N LEU A 110 -1.92 3.41 -12.11
CA LEU A 110 -0.79 3.21 -11.20
C LEU A 110 0.45 2.66 -11.91
N MET A 111 0.27 1.80 -12.91
CA MET A 111 1.36 1.36 -13.78
C MET A 111 1.96 2.52 -14.58
N LEU A 112 1.11 3.39 -15.16
CA LEU A 112 1.57 4.59 -15.85
C LEU A 112 2.29 5.57 -14.92
N MET A 113 1.80 5.75 -13.69
CA MET A 113 2.47 6.57 -12.68
C MET A 113 3.88 6.05 -12.36
N GLN A 114 4.04 4.73 -12.21
CA GLN A 114 5.37 4.14 -12.00
C GLN A 114 6.28 4.37 -13.20
N ALA A 115 5.78 4.22 -14.43
CA ALA A 115 6.55 4.52 -15.63
C ALA A 115 6.97 6.00 -15.70
N MET A 116 6.11 6.94 -15.28
CA MET A 116 6.47 8.35 -15.18
C MET A 116 7.55 8.59 -14.10
N ILE A 117 7.45 7.93 -12.95
CA ILE A 117 8.47 7.99 -11.90
C ILE A 117 9.84 7.52 -12.43
N ASP A 118 9.85 6.46 -13.25
CA ASP A 118 11.07 5.91 -13.84
C ASP A 118 11.80 6.91 -14.76
N THR A 119 11.09 7.88 -15.34
CA THR A 119 11.71 8.93 -16.17
C THR A 119 12.58 9.90 -15.36
N ASN A 120 12.44 9.91 -14.02
CA ASN A 120 13.26 10.71 -13.12
C ASN A 120 14.21 9.79 -12.32
N PRO A 121 15.53 9.81 -12.59
CA PRO A 121 16.48 8.89 -11.94
C PRO A 121 16.46 8.93 -10.41
N LYS A 122 16.23 10.11 -9.82
CA LYS A 122 16.16 10.27 -8.36
C LYS A 122 14.95 9.53 -7.78
N HIS A 123 13.77 9.72 -8.35
CA HIS A 123 12.56 9.05 -7.88
C HIS A 123 12.53 7.56 -8.25
N ALA A 124 13.10 7.19 -9.40
CA ALA A 124 13.28 5.80 -9.79
C ALA A 124 14.13 5.03 -8.77
N ALA A 125 15.27 5.59 -8.35
CA ALA A 125 16.12 4.99 -7.33
C ALA A 125 15.42 4.86 -5.98
N LYS A 126 14.67 5.90 -5.55
CA LYS A 126 13.91 5.88 -4.28
C LYS A 126 12.83 4.80 -4.28
N THR A 127 12.04 4.71 -5.35
CA THR A 127 10.99 3.69 -5.46
C THR A 127 11.55 2.28 -5.63
N GLN A 128 12.70 2.12 -6.29
CA GLN A 128 13.39 0.84 -6.33
C GLN A 128 13.89 0.42 -4.95
N ALA A 129 14.51 1.33 -4.19
CA ALA A 129 14.99 1.05 -2.85
C ALA A 129 13.86 0.56 -1.91
N LEU A 130 12.67 1.18 -2.00
CA LEU A 130 11.49 0.73 -1.26
C LEU A 130 11.10 -0.70 -1.63
N ARG A 131 11.02 -1.02 -2.92
CA ARG A 131 10.66 -2.37 -3.39
C ARG A 131 11.69 -3.42 -2.99
N ILE A 132 12.98 -3.08 -2.94
CA ILE A 132 14.02 -3.97 -2.42
C ILE A 132 13.81 -4.17 -0.93
N ALA A 133 13.63 -3.08 -0.16
CA ALA A 133 13.44 -3.14 1.28
C ALA A 133 12.24 -4.02 1.67
N TRP A 134 11.09 -3.87 1.00
CA TRP A 134 9.92 -4.70 1.26
C TRP A 134 10.14 -6.18 0.94
N ALA A 135 10.85 -6.49 -0.16
CA ALA A 135 11.19 -7.88 -0.49
C ALA A 135 12.12 -8.50 0.56
N THR A 136 13.12 -7.75 1.04
CA THR A 136 14.02 -8.17 2.10
C THR A 136 13.27 -8.40 3.40
N THR A 137 12.49 -7.42 3.88
CA THR A 137 11.71 -7.53 5.12
C THR A 137 10.72 -8.69 5.06
N GLY A 138 9.98 -8.83 3.96
CA GLY A 138 9.05 -9.94 3.78
C GLY A 138 9.74 -11.31 3.79
N SER A 139 10.92 -11.40 3.17
CA SER A 139 11.71 -12.64 3.16
C SER A 139 12.31 -12.98 4.52
N GLU A 140 12.73 -11.98 5.30
CA GLU A 140 13.26 -12.16 6.65
C GLU A 140 12.19 -12.56 7.67
N ALA A 141 10.96 -12.04 7.52
CA ALA A 141 9.84 -12.44 8.37
C ALA A 141 9.55 -13.95 8.30
N LEU A 142 9.74 -14.58 7.13
CA LEU A 142 9.63 -16.03 6.95
C LEU A 142 10.70 -16.82 7.70
N ASN A 143 11.92 -16.29 7.80
CA ASN A 143 13.02 -16.95 8.49
C ASN A 143 12.82 -16.95 10.02
N HIS A 144 12.04 -16.00 10.53
CA HIS A 144 11.69 -15.89 11.96
C HIS A 144 10.32 -16.49 12.29
N SER A 145 9.49 -16.82 11.29
CA SER A 145 8.16 -17.42 11.49
C SER A 145 8.18 -18.87 11.96
N GLY A 146 9.36 -19.46 12.20
CA GLY A 146 9.49 -20.69 12.99
C GLY A 146 9.09 -20.52 14.46
N ASN A 147 8.86 -19.30 14.95
CA ASN A 147 8.60 -19.01 16.37
C ASN A 147 7.63 -17.83 16.67
N MET A 148 6.91 -17.25 15.70
CA MET A 148 6.00 -16.14 16.02
C MET A 148 4.61 -16.60 16.46
N VAL A 149 4.33 -16.41 17.74
CA VAL A 149 2.97 -16.31 18.32
C VAL A 149 2.28 -15.09 17.68
N ALA A 150 0.98 -15.22 17.38
CA ALA A 150 0.18 -14.14 16.80
C ALA A 150 0.33 -12.85 17.62
N PHE A 151 0.69 -11.75 16.95
CA PHE A 151 0.64 -10.42 17.53
C PHE A 151 -0.84 -10.02 17.67
N GLU A 152 -1.42 -10.24 18.85
CA GLU A 152 -2.55 -9.44 19.33
C GLU A 152 -1.99 -8.09 19.79
N ASP A 153 -1.97 -7.11 18.89
CA ASP A 153 -1.63 -5.73 19.26
C ASP A 153 -2.91 -5.10 19.84
N ASP A 154 -3.00 -5.08 21.18
CA ASP A 154 -3.99 -4.30 21.90
C ASP A 154 -3.63 -2.81 21.74
N PHE A 155 -4.31 -2.13 20.81
CA PHE A 155 -4.19 -0.68 20.67
C PHE A 155 -4.77 0.03 21.89
N GLU A 156 -3.97 0.19 22.96
CA GLU A 156 -4.30 1.10 24.05
C GLU A 156 -4.16 2.55 23.57
N VAL A 157 -5.29 3.24 23.47
CA VAL A 157 -5.33 4.70 23.26
C VAL A 157 -4.98 5.38 24.58
N ILE A 158 -3.75 5.86 24.71
CA ILE A 158 -3.34 6.73 25.82
C ILE A 158 -3.89 8.14 25.54
N LEU A 159 -4.94 8.51 26.26
CA LEU A 159 -5.44 9.88 26.34
C LEU A 159 -4.74 10.57 27.51
N ASN A 160 -3.82 11.47 27.22
CA ASN A 160 -3.36 12.49 28.16
C ASN A 160 -3.98 13.84 27.78
#